data_AF-A0A538B5W1-F1
#
_entry.id   AF-A0A538B5W1-F1
#
_cell.length_a   1.000
_cell.length_b   1.000
_cell.length_c   1.000
_cell.angle_alpha   90.00
_cell.angle_beta   90.00
_cell.angle_gamma   90.00
#
_symmetry.space_group_name_H-M   'P 1'
#
loop_
_entity.id
_entity.type
_entity.pdbx_description
1 polymer ?
#
loop_
_entity_poly.entity_id
_entity_poly.type
_entity_poly.pdbx_seq_one_letter_code
_entity_poly.pdbx_strand_id
1 'polypeptide(L)'
;MATTINDKLISWASNVEEGTIRQAEKTARLPIVEGHVALMPDAHVGIGATVGSVIPTTGAVIPAAVGVDIGCGMIAVETDLTADQLPDDLDRFQPMVAKAVPAGLGKWHAQATRAAEHWFAANQPPHDLGDLGQRALDQFGTLGSGNHFFEVCLDERDIAWIVLHSGSRGVGNKLATRHIETARGLARRLDLGLEDI
;
A
#
# COMPACT_ATOMS: atom_id res chain seq x y z
N MET A 1 25.29 5.43 3.44
CA MET A 1 25.72 4.08 3.87
C MET A 1 24.76 3.61 4.94
N ALA A 2 24.56 2.29 5.09
CA ALA A 2 23.70 1.77 6.14
C ALA A 2 24.31 2.00 7.53
N THR A 3 23.46 2.23 8.52
CA THR A 3 23.82 2.42 9.93
C THR A 3 23.24 1.25 10.72
N THR A 4 24.10 0.47 11.39
CA THR A 4 23.66 -0.55 12.36
C THR A 4 23.21 0.16 13.63
N ILE A 5 21.92 0.07 13.95
CA ILE A 5 21.37 0.66 15.19
C ILE A 5 21.62 -0.30 16.36
N ASN A 6 21.35 -1.59 16.15
CA ASN A 6 21.66 -2.69 17.07
C ASN A 6 21.75 -4.02 16.30
N ASP A 7 21.98 -5.13 17.01
CA ASP A 7 22.16 -6.47 16.41
C ASP A 7 20.96 -6.98 15.58
N LYS A 8 19.77 -6.39 15.78
CA LYS A 8 18.51 -6.78 15.14
C LYS A 8 17.91 -5.66 14.26
N LEU A 9 18.59 -4.53 14.09
CA LEU A 9 18.04 -3.36 13.38
C LEU A 9 19.13 -2.61 12.60
N ILE A 10 18.93 -2.49 11.28
CA ILE A 10 19.81 -1.75 10.36
C ILE A 10 18.98 -0.68 9.65
N SER A 11 19.53 0.53 9.51
CA SER A 11 18.87 1.65 8.84
C SER A 11 19.65 2.15 7.62
N TRP A 12 18.95 2.36 6.51
CA TRP A 12 19.46 3.05 5.32
C TRP A 12 19.02 4.52 5.26
N ALA A 13 18.25 5.00 6.24
CA ALA A 13 17.85 6.38 6.34
C ALA A 13 19.00 7.27 6.83
N SER A 14 19.22 8.39 6.14
CA SER A 14 20.21 9.41 6.54
C SER A 14 19.82 10.11 7.83
N ASN A 15 18.52 10.23 8.09
CA ASN A 15 17.94 10.74 9.33
C ASN A 15 16.68 9.93 9.61
N VAL A 16 16.55 9.40 10.82
CA VAL A 16 15.38 8.63 11.24
C VAL A 16 14.95 9.08 12.63
N GLU A 17 13.66 9.36 12.77
CA GLU A 17 13.11 9.82 14.03
C GLU A 17 13.16 8.74 15.11
N GLU A 18 13.36 9.14 16.35
CA GLU A 18 13.47 8.21 17.48
C GLU A 18 12.20 7.35 17.65
N GLY A 19 11.02 7.89 17.34
CA GLY A 19 9.76 7.14 17.35
C GLY A 19 9.76 5.97 16.35
N THR A 20 10.31 6.20 15.15
CA THR A 20 10.46 5.20 14.10
C THR A 20 11.41 4.08 14.54
N ILE A 21 12.55 4.45 15.12
CA ILE A 21 13.51 3.48 15.67
C ILE A 21 12.83 2.63 16.75
N ARG A 22 12.19 3.25 17.74
CA ARG A 22 11.53 2.54 18.85
C ARG A 22 10.47 1.55 18.35
N GLN A 23 9.66 1.94 17.36
CA GLN A 23 8.66 1.05 16.77
C GLN A 23 9.30 -0.14 16.03
N ALA A 24 10.39 0.11 15.31
CA ALA A 24 11.13 -0.94 14.61
C ALA A 24 11.81 -1.92 15.58
N GLU A 25 12.38 -1.41 16.68
CA GLU A 25 12.99 -2.23 17.72
C GLU A 25 11.98 -3.15 18.42
N LYS A 26 10.76 -2.66 18.71
CA LYS A 26 9.67 -3.51 19.22
C LYS A 26 9.39 -4.68 18.28
N THR A 27 9.32 -4.39 16.98
CA THR A 27 9.08 -5.41 15.95
C THR A 27 10.24 -6.40 15.85
N ALA A 28 11.47 -5.90 15.90
CA ALA A 28 12.69 -6.70 15.79
C ALA A 28 12.90 -7.67 16.96
N ARG A 29 12.27 -7.43 18.11
CA ARG A 29 12.25 -8.31 19.29
C ARG A 29 11.27 -9.47 19.20
N LEU A 30 10.35 -9.47 18.23
CA LEU A 30 9.38 -10.56 18.11
C LEU A 30 10.11 -11.88 17.80
N PRO A 31 9.77 -13.01 18.46
CA PRO A 31 10.47 -14.29 18.29
C PRO A 31 10.44 -14.84 16.87
N ILE A 32 9.45 -14.42 16.08
CA ILE A 32 9.27 -14.82 14.69
C ILE A 32 10.16 -14.05 13.71
N VAL A 33 10.84 -12.98 14.15
CA VAL A 33 11.74 -12.19 13.30
C VAL A 33 13.14 -12.80 13.30
N GLU A 34 13.54 -13.36 12.16
CA GLU A 34 14.87 -13.92 11.95
C GLU A 34 15.82 -12.89 11.32
N GLY A 35 17.09 -12.88 11.73
CA GLY A 35 18.03 -11.87 11.23
C GLY A 35 17.71 -10.47 11.78
N HIS A 36 17.63 -9.45 10.91
CA HIS A 36 17.42 -8.06 11.29
C HIS A 36 16.20 -7.44 10.59
N VAL A 37 15.57 -6.46 11.23
CA VAL A 37 14.66 -5.52 10.56
C VAL A 37 15.52 -4.50 9.82
N ALA A 38 15.15 -4.19 8.57
CA ALA A 38 15.81 -3.14 7.78
C ALA A 38 14.87 -1.95 7.61
N LEU A 39 15.36 -0.75 7.94
CA LEU A 39 14.66 0.51 7.68
C LEU A 39 15.15 1.12 6.37
N MET A 40 14.22 1.37 5.47
CA MET A 40 14.46 2.04 4.19
C MET A 40 14.61 3.55 4.40
N PRO A 41 15.14 4.30 3.40
CA PRO A 41 15.39 5.73 3.55
C PRO A 41 14.17 6.60 3.89
N ASP A 42 12.96 6.13 3.58
CA ASP A 42 11.68 6.77 3.82
C ASP A 42 10.97 6.27 5.11
N ALA A 43 11.68 5.51 5.94
CA ALA A 43 11.09 4.89 7.12
C ALA A 43 10.54 5.92 8.12
N HIS A 44 9.29 5.71 8.54
CA HIS A 44 8.61 6.57 9.51
C HIS A 44 7.60 5.78 10.34
N VAL A 45 7.11 6.39 11.43
CA VAL A 45 6.12 5.79 12.31
C VAL A 45 4.87 5.41 11.52
N GLY A 46 4.47 4.14 11.63
CA GLY A 46 3.25 3.62 11.03
C GLY A 46 2.20 3.21 12.06
N ILE A 47 1.05 2.76 11.57
CA ILE A 47 0.02 2.10 12.38
C ILE A 47 0.35 0.61 12.36
N GLY A 48 0.71 0.03 13.51
CA GLY A 48 1.05 -1.39 13.55
C GLY A 48 2.55 -1.65 13.56
N ALA A 49 3.19 -1.31 12.45
CA ALA A 49 4.62 -1.45 12.25
C ALA A 49 5.17 -0.20 11.58
N THR A 50 6.49 -0.08 11.56
CA THR A 50 7.20 1.00 10.87
C THR A 50 6.93 0.93 9.36
N VAL A 51 6.50 2.04 8.76
CA VAL A 51 6.40 2.16 7.29
C VAL A 51 7.82 2.26 6.72
N GLY A 52 8.04 1.73 5.51
CA GLY A 52 9.38 1.67 4.92
C GLY A 52 10.30 0.68 5.65
N SER A 53 9.74 -0.42 6.18
CA SER A 53 10.53 -1.47 6.82
C SER A 53 10.44 -2.80 6.09
N VAL A 54 11.53 -3.58 6.14
CA VAL A 54 11.56 -4.99 5.72
C VAL A 54 11.73 -5.84 6.96
N ILE A 55 10.75 -6.71 7.20
CA ILE A 55 10.65 -7.53 8.41
C ILE A 55 10.65 -9.00 8.01
N PRO A 56 11.82 -9.68 8.01
CA PRO A 56 11.89 -11.12 7.76
C PRO A 56 11.19 -11.89 8.87
N THR A 57 10.26 -12.78 8.52
CA THR A 57 9.52 -13.60 9.48
C THR A 57 9.59 -15.07 9.11
N THR A 58 9.66 -15.94 10.13
CA THR A 58 9.66 -17.39 9.97
C THR A 58 8.51 -18.00 10.75
N GLY A 59 7.75 -18.87 10.07
CA GLY A 59 6.63 -19.62 10.66
C GLY A 59 5.38 -18.79 10.99
N ALA A 60 5.37 -17.49 10.72
CA ALA A 60 4.24 -16.61 10.99
C ALA A 60 4.23 -15.40 10.04
N VAL A 61 3.09 -14.71 9.98
CA VAL A 61 2.93 -13.42 9.31
C VAL A 61 2.49 -12.37 10.32
N ILE A 62 2.86 -11.11 10.09
CA ILE A 62 2.42 -9.97 10.89
C ILE A 62 1.47 -9.12 10.04
N PRO A 63 0.13 -9.31 10.11
CA PRO A 63 -0.79 -8.58 9.24
C PRO A 63 -0.68 -7.06 9.35
N ALA A 64 -0.37 -6.55 10.55
CA ALA A 64 -0.17 -5.13 10.79
C ALA A 64 1.05 -4.55 10.04
N ALA A 65 2.04 -5.39 9.73
CA ALA A 65 3.23 -4.99 8.97
C ALA A 65 3.00 -5.00 7.44
N VAL A 66 1.97 -5.70 6.96
CA VAL A 66 1.56 -5.65 5.54
C VAL A 66 0.89 -4.31 5.22
N GLY A 67 0.22 -3.72 6.21
CA GLY A 67 -0.52 -2.46 6.06
C GLY A 67 -2.01 -2.67 5.74
N VAL A 68 -2.79 -1.61 5.94
CA VAL A 68 -4.25 -1.65 5.76
C VAL A 68 -4.70 -1.43 4.32
N ASP A 69 -3.87 -0.83 3.47
CA ASP A 69 -4.13 -0.79 2.03
C ASP A 69 -3.27 -1.86 1.34
N ILE A 70 -3.77 -3.10 1.39
CA ILE A 70 -3.06 -4.28 0.90
C ILE A 70 -2.78 -4.10 -0.60
N GLY A 71 -1.52 -4.26 -1.00
CA GLY A 71 -1.12 -4.11 -2.40
C GLY A 71 -1.24 -2.68 -2.92
N CYS A 72 -1.28 -1.67 -2.03
CA CYS A 72 -1.05 -0.29 -2.43
C CYS A 72 0.32 -0.18 -3.11
N GLY A 73 0.35 0.44 -4.27
CA GLY A 73 1.53 0.46 -5.11
C GLY A 73 1.34 1.33 -6.34
N MET A 74 2.42 1.42 -7.11
CA MET A 74 2.48 2.27 -8.29
C MET A 74 2.65 1.43 -9.55
N ILE A 75 1.97 1.85 -10.62
CA ILE A 75 2.26 1.42 -11.98
C ILE A 75 2.61 2.65 -12.80
N ALA A 76 3.64 2.54 -13.63
CA ALA A 76 4.07 3.57 -14.54
C ALA A 76 4.05 3.01 -15.97
N VAL A 77 3.55 3.79 -16.92
CA VAL A 77 3.47 3.43 -18.34
C VAL A 77 4.15 4.52 -19.16
N GLU A 78 5.19 4.15 -19.91
CA GLU A 78 5.83 5.00 -20.90
C GLU A 78 4.85 5.22 -22.06
N THR A 79 4.78 6.44 -22.57
CA THR A 79 4.00 6.77 -23.76
C THR A 79 4.92 7.05 -24.94
N ASP A 80 4.34 7.11 -26.14
CA ASP A 80 5.06 7.54 -27.35
C ASP A 80 5.07 9.08 -27.50
N LEU A 81 4.70 9.83 -26.47
CA LEU A 81 4.62 11.29 -26.49
C LEU A 81 5.87 11.92 -25.88
N THR A 82 6.37 12.97 -26.51
CA THR A 82 7.44 13.84 -25.99
C THR A 82 6.87 15.14 -25.42
N ALA A 83 7.67 15.84 -24.61
CA ALA A 83 7.27 17.08 -23.95
C ALA A 83 6.73 18.16 -24.93
N ASP A 84 7.33 18.29 -26.11
CA ASP A 84 6.92 19.25 -27.15
C ASP A 84 5.59 18.87 -27.85
N GLN A 85 5.12 17.64 -27.66
CA GLN A 85 3.83 17.16 -28.14
C GLN A 85 2.72 17.34 -27.09
N LEU A 86 3.07 17.68 -25.84
CA LEU A 86 2.10 17.98 -24.80
C LEU A 86 1.62 19.44 -24.91
N PRO A 87 0.35 19.71 -24.56
CA PRO A 87 -0.14 21.08 -24.42
C PRO A 87 0.53 21.79 -23.23
N ASP A 88 0.46 23.13 -23.23
CA ASP A 88 0.97 23.97 -22.12
C ASP A 88 0.31 23.64 -20.77
N ASP A 89 -0.95 23.17 -20.79
CA ASP A 89 -1.70 22.74 -19.62
C ASP A 89 -2.52 21.46 -19.91
N LEU A 90 -2.86 20.74 -18.84
CA LEU A 90 -3.64 19.50 -18.89
C LEU A 90 -5.10 19.71 -18.45
N ASP A 91 -5.62 20.94 -18.48
CA ASP A 91 -6.95 21.27 -17.92
C ASP A 91 -8.08 20.51 -18.62
N ARG A 92 -7.90 20.21 -19.91
CA ARG A 92 -8.85 19.39 -20.69
C ARG A 92 -8.72 17.89 -20.42
N PHE A 93 -7.53 17.44 -20.05
CA PHE A 93 -7.25 16.02 -19.80
C PHE A 93 -7.70 15.59 -18.41
N GLN A 94 -7.48 16.44 -17.40
CA GLN A 94 -7.85 16.15 -16.01
C GLN A 94 -9.33 15.70 -15.82
N PRO A 95 -10.37 16.35 -16.39
CA PRO A 95 -11.74 15.88 -16.26
C PRO A 95 -12.00 14.55 -16.97
N MET A 96 -11.26 14.24 -18.05
CA MET A 96 -11.35 12.93 -18.72
C MET A 96 -10.80 11.83 -17.81
N VAL A 97 -9.65 12.08 -17.17
CA VAL A 97 -9.06 11.16 -16.19
C VAL A 97 -9.99 11.00 -14.99
N ALA A 98 -10.50 12.09 -14.41
CA ALA A 98 -11.40 12.03 -13.26
C ALA A 98 -12.70 11.27 -13.54
N LYS A 99 -13.17 11.27 -14.80
CA LYS A 99 -14.30 10.45 -15.25
C LYS A 99 -13.93 8.99 -15.41
N ALA A 100 -12.76 8.70 -15.98
CA ALA A 100 -12.29 7.33 -16.21
C ALA A 100 -11.90 6.62 -14.90
N VAL A 101 -11.28 7.35 -13.97
CA VAL A 101 -10.75 6.84 -12.70
C VAL A 101 -11.21 7.78 -11.57
N PRO A 102 -12.44 7.61 -11.04
CA PRO A 102 -12.98 8.48 -10.00
C PRO A 102 -12.09 8.54 -8.76
N ALA A 103 -11.83 9.75 -8.26
CA ALA A 103 -10.96 10.01 -7.12
C ALA A 103 -11.72 10.68 -5.96
N GLY A 104 -11.47 10.21 -4.75
CA GLY A 104 -11.95 10.76 -3.48
C GLY A 104 -12.64 9.71 -2.58
N LEU A 105 -12.83 10.08 -1.31
CA LEU A 105 -13.57 9.26 -0.35
C LEU A 105 -15.02 9.10 -0.80
N GLY A 106 -15.52 7.87 -0.80
CA GLY A 106 -16.92 7.59 -1.13
C GLY A 106 -17.26 7.71 -2.62
N LYS A 107 -16.27 7.90 -3.50
CA LYS A 107 -16.49 8.09 -4.93
C LYS A 107 -16.16 6.82 -5.71
N TRP A 108 -17.14 6.36 -6.47
CA TRP A 108 -17.05 5.19 -7.34
C TRP A 108 -17.88 5.41 -8.61
N HIS A 109 -17.75 4.47 -9.54
CA HIS A 109 -18.62 4.41 -10.70
C HIS A 109 -20.07 4.18 -10.25
N ALA A 110 -21.03 4.73 -11.00
CA ALA A 110 -22.45 4.51 -10.69
C ALA A 110 -22.86 3.03 -10.83
N GLN A 111 -22.14 2.29 -11.68
CA GLN A 111 -22.29 0.86 -11.92
C GLN A 111 -20.90 0.27 -12.15
N ALA A 112 -20.76 -1.04 -11.89
CA ALA A 112 -19.55 -1.77 -12.23
C ALA A 112 -19.19 -1.56 -13.70
N THR A 113 -17.92 -1.30 -13.98
CA THR A 113 -17.47 -1.20 -15.37
C THR A 113 -17.39 -2.60 -15.98
N ARG A 114 -17.58 -2.69 -17.30
CA ARG A 114 -17.38 -3.97 -18.04
C ARG A 114 -15.99 -4.57 -17.79
N ALA A 115 -14.97 -3.72 -17.62
CA ALA A 115 -13.62 -4.16 -17.29
C ALA A 115 -13.57 -4.81 -15.90
N ALA A 116 -14.26 -4.25 -14.91
CA ALA A 116 -14.38 -4.84 -13.58
C ALA A 116 -15.07 -6.21 -13.65
N GLU A 117 -16.23 -6.29 -14.32
CA GLU A 117 -16.98 -7.55 -14.45
C GLU A 117 -16.15 -8.65 -15.11
N HIS A 118 -15.49 -8.33 -16.23
CA HIS A 118 -14.60 -9.28 -16.91
C HIS A 118 -13.42 -9.70 -16.01
N TRP A 119 -12.81 -8.76 -15.28
CA TRP A 119 -11.68 -9.06 -14.40
C TRP A 119 -12.09 -10.00 -13.28
N PHE A 120 -13.20 -9.74 -12.59
CA PHE A 120 -13.70 -10.59 -11.49
C PHE A 120 -14.21 -11.95 -11.98
N ALA A 121 -14.75 -12.03 -13.20
CA ALA A 121 -15.12 -13.31 -13.80
C ALA A 121 -13.89 -14.20 -14.06
N ALA A 122 -12.77 -13.61 -14.46
CA ALA A 122 -11.51 -14.33 -14.70
C ALA A 122 -10.68 -14.55 -13.43
N ASN A 123 -10.85 -13.73 -12.40
CA ASN A 123 -10.04 -13.72 -11.18
C ASN A 123 -10.95 -13.84 -9.95
N GLN A 124 -11.63 -14.97 -9.82
CA GLN A 124 -12.47 -15.21 -8.65
C GLN A 124 -11.60 -15.27 -7.38
N PRO A 125 -12.01 -14.59 -6.30
CA PRO A 125 -11.28 -14.67 -5.04
C PRO A 125 -11.25 -16.11 -4.52
N PRO A 126 -10.14 -16.56 -3.91
CA PRO A 126 -9.99 -17.95 -3.45
C PRO A 126 -10.95 -18.31 -2.29
N HIS A 127 -11.56 -17.30 -1.67
CA HIS A 127 -12.51 -17.44 -0.58
C HIS A 127 -13.70 -16.52 -0.80
N ASP A 128 -14.84 -16.91 -0.23
CA ASP A 128 -16.02 -16.06 -0.20
C ASP A 128 -15.74 -14.77 0.60
N LEU A 129 -15.95 -13.64 -0.07
CA LEU A 129 -15.76 -12.31 0.48
C LEU A 129 -17.05 -11.76 1.13
N GLY A 130 -18.18 -12.44 0.99
CA GLY A 130 -19.50 -11.97 1.43
C GLY A 130 -19.79 -10.58 0.88
N ASP A 131 -20.23 -9.67 1.75
CA ASP A 131 -20.54 -8.27 1.40
C ASP A 131 -19.34 -7.49 0.83
N LEU A 132 -18.10 -7.95 1.07
CA LEU A 132 -16.92 -7.32 0.47
C LEU A 132 -16.79 -7.61 -1.03
N GLY A 133 -17.42 -8.66 -1.55
CA GLY A 133 -17.37 -9.01 -2.97
C GLY A 133 -18.03 -7.94 -3.84
N GLN A 134 -19.27 -7.54 -3.51
CA GLN A 134 -19.95 -6.46 -4.21
C GLN A 134 -19.20 -5.14 -4.07
N ARG A 135 -18.70 -4.85 -2.86
CA ARG A 135 -17.89 -3.65 -2.63
C ARG A 135 -16.61 -3.63 -3.45
N ALA A 136 -15.95 -4.77 -3.65
CA ALA A 136 -14.77 -4.88 -4.50
C ALA A 136 -15.10 -4.53 -5.94
N LEU A 137 -16.24 -5.02 -6.44
CA LEU A 137 -16.73 -4.73 -7.78
C LEU A 137 -17.06 -3.23 -7.96
N ASP A 138 -17.76 -2.63 -7.00
CA ASP A 138 -18.16 -1.21 -7.04
C ASP A 138 -16.95 -0.26 -6.97
N GLN A 139 -15.93 -0.64 -6.20
CA GLN A 139 -14.71 0.16 -6.01
C GLN A 139 -13.64 -0.07 -7.09
N PHE A 140 -13.82 -1.07 -7.95
CA PHE A 140 -12.85 -1.41 -8.99
C PHE A 140 -12.72 -0.30 -10.03
N GLY A 141 -11.48 0.00 -10.43
CA GLY A 141 -11.22 1.08 -11.40
C GLY A 141 -11.45 2.48 -10.83
N THR A 142 -11.31 2.65 -9.51
CA THR A 142 -11.35 3.96 -8.83
C THR A 142 -9.99 4.25 -8.21
N LEU A 143 -9.63 5.53 -8.13
CA LEU A 143 -8.31 5.94 -7.63
C LEU A 143 -8.24 5.80 -6.11
N GLY A 144 -9.27 6.28 -5.43
CA GLY A 144 -9.28 6.42 -3.99
C GLY A 144 -8.89 7.79 -3.47
N SER A 145 -8.33 7.82 -2.27
CA SER A 145 -8.03 9.02 -1.50
C SER A 145 -6.74 8.82 -0.70
N GLY A 146 -6.29 9.85 0.02
CA GLY A 146 -5.02 9.80 0.76
C GLY A 146 -3.88 10.16 -0.17
N ASN A 147 -2.82 9.34 -0.18
CA ASN A 147 -1.67 9.52 -1.06
C ASN A 147 -1.86 8.91 -2.47
N HIS A 148 -3.08 8.50 -2.84
CA HIS A 148 -3.38 7.93 -4.15
C HIS A 148 -3.51 9.04 -5.20
N PHE A 149 -2.82 8.90 -6.32
CA PHE A 149 -2.75 9.91 -7.37
C PHE A 149 -2.68 9.30 -8.77
N PHE A 150 -3.05 10.11 -9.75
CA PHE A 150 -2.72 9.93 -11.15
C PHE A 150 -1.84 11.12 -11.55
N GLU A 151 -0.71 10.85 -12.19
CA GLU A 151 0.26 11.86 -12.58
C GLU A 151 0.72 11.64 -14.01
N VAL A 152 0.95 12.75 -14.72
CA VAL A 152 1.70 12.77 -15.98
C VAL A 152 3.04 13.41 -15.66
N CYS A 153 4.13 12.70 -15.91
CA CYS A 153 5.49 13.18 -15.66
C CYS A 153 6.36 12.99 -16.90
N LEU A 154 7.48 13.71 -16.95
CA LEU A 154 8.51 13.56 -17.98
C LEU A 154 9.71 12.86 -17.38
N ASP A 155 10.36 12.00 -18.16
CA ASP A 155 11.67 11.45 -17.80
C ASP A 155 12.83 12.32 -18.31
N GLU A 156 14.08 11.88 -18.09
CA GLU A 156 15.29 12.59 -18.52
C GLU A 156 15.46 12.69 -20.05
N ARG A 157 14.61 12.01 -20.84
CA ARG A 157 14.57 12.05 -22.31
C ARG A 157 13.44 12.94 -22.84
N ASP A 158 12.74 13.65 -21.95
CA ASP A 158 11.53 14.40 -22.25
C ASP A 158 10.37 13.52 -22.77
N ILE A 159 10.36 12.21 -22.45
CA ILE A 159 9.25 11.31 -22.78
C ILE A 159 8.20 11.37 -21.67
N ALA A 160 6.93 11.45 -22.05
CA ALA A 160 5.81 11.47 -21.13
C ALA A 160 5.46 10.08 -20.60
N TRP A 161 5.24 10.02 -19.30
CA TRP A 161 4.82 8.84 -18.55
C TRP A 161 3.49 9.11 -17.86
N ILE A 162 2.71 8.05 -17.70
CA ILE A 162 1.54 8.04 -16.83
C ILE A 162 1.86 7.19 -15.61
N VAL A 163 1.75 7.78 -14.42
CA VAL A 163 1.94 7.09 -13.14
C VAL A 163 0.61 7.04 -12.39
N LEU A 164 0.24 5.85 -11.94
CA LEU A 164 -0.95 5.61 -11.13
C LEU A 164 -0.53 4.99 -9.80
N HIS A 165 -0.85 5.67 -8.71
CA HIS A 165 -0.70 5.16 -7.35
C HIS A 165 -2.09 4.86 -6.77
N SER A 166 -2.36 3.58 -6.50
CA SER A 166 -3.60 3.15 -5.88
C SER A 166 -3.40 1.82 -5.13
N GLY A 167 -4.47 1.27 -4.59
CA GLY A 167 -4.44 0.03 -3.82
C GLY A 167 -5.80 -0.67 -3.77
N SER A 168 -5.93 -1.60 -2.84
CA SER A 168 -7.09 -2.47 -2.60
C SER A 168 -8.37 -1.77 -2.15
N ARG A 169 -8.34 -0.45 -1.98
CA ARG A 169 -9.48 0.37 -1.55
C ARG A 169 -10.04 -0.08 -0.19
N GLY A 170 -11.33 0.12 0.02
CA GLY A 170 -11.97 -0.21 1.30
C GLY A 170 -11.99 -1.71 1.59
N VAL A 171 -11.88 -2.56 0.58
CA VAL A 171 -11.87 -4.01 0.72
C VAL A 171 -10.62 -4.48 1.45
N GLY A 172 -9.44 -4.05 1.02
CA GLY A 172 -8.20 -4.44 1.72
C GLY A 172 -8.14 -3.90 3.14
N ASN A 173 -8.64 -2.68 3.40
CA ASN A 173 -8.73 -2.16 4.77
C ASN A 173 -9.57 -3.07 5.68
N LYS A 174 -10.72 -3.56 5.19
CA LYS A 174 -11.58 -4.47 5.95
C LYS A 174 -10.92 -5.83 6.17
N LEU A 175 -10.27 -6.38 5.15
CA LEU A 175 -9.54 -7.65 5.25
C LEU A 175 -8.36 -7.54 6.22
N ALA A 176 -7.51 -6.51 6.07
CA ALA A 176 -6.39 -6.24 6.95
C ALA A 176 -6.85 -6.10 8.40
N THR A 177 -7.88 -5.31 8.67
CA THR A 177 -8.45 -5.13 10.02
C THR A 177 -8.89 -6.46 10.62
N ARG A 178 -9.60 -7.29 9.85
CA ARG A 178 -10.04 -8.62 10.30
C ARG A 178 -8.85 -9.52 10.67
N HIS A 179 -7.80 -9.53 9.84
CA HIS A 179 -6.63 -10.35 10.09
C HIS A 179 -5.76 -9.83 11.24
N ILE A 180 -5.64 -8.50 11.40
CA ILE A 180 -4.99 -7.87 12.55
C ILE A 180 -5.69 -8.27 13.85
N GLU A 181 -7.02 -8.17 13.92
CA GLU A 181 -7.78 -8.58 15.11
C GLU A 181 -7.66 -10.08 15.39
N THR A 182 -7.66 -10.90 14.35
CA THR A 182 -7.43 -12.36 14.49
C THR A 182 -6.05 -12.66 15.05
N ALA A 183 -5.01 -11.99 14.54
CA ALA A 183 -3.63 -12.14 15.00
C ALA A 183 -3.46 -11.65 16.45
N ARG A 184 -4.07 -10.51 16.82
CA ARG A 184 -4.14 -10.02 18.21
C ARG A 184 -4.81 -11.03 19.15
N GLY A 185 -5.89 -11.66 18.70
CA GLY A 185 -6.57 -12.74 19.44
C GLY A 185 -5.68 -13.98 19.61
N LEU A 186 -4.94 -14.37 18.56
CA LEU A 186 -4.03 -15.50 18.61
C LEU A 186 -2.83 -15.22 19.53
N ALA A 187 -2.21 -14.05 19.43
CA ALA A 187 -1.09 -13.65 20.29
C ALA A 187 -1.45 -13.72 21.77
N ARG A 188 -2.64 -13.21 22.14
CA ARG A 188 -3.16 -13.32 23.52
C ARG A 188 -3.34 -14.77 23.98
N ARG A 189 -3.81 -15.67 23.11
CA ARG A 189 -3.96 -17.10 23.45
C ARG A 189 -2.63 -17.82 23.59
N LEU A 190 -1.60 -17.37 22.87
CA LEU A 190 -0.26 -17.92 22.90
C LEU A 190 0.65 -17.27 23.96
N ASP A 191 0.11 -16.35 24.77
CA ASP A 191 0.85 -15.55 25.75
C ASP A 191 2.07 -14.84 25.13
N LEU A 192 1.95 -14.44 23.86
CA LEU A 192 2.95 -13.61 23.20
C LEU A 192 2.79 -12.19 23.73
N GLY A 193 3.77 -11.76 24.54
CA GLY A 193 3.88 -10.37 25.01
C GLY A 193 4.10 -9.42 23.84
N LEU A 194 3.01 -8.93 23.24
CA LEU A 194 3.08 -7.85 22.27
C LEU A 194 3.25 -6.55 23.06
N GLU A 195 4.44 -5.95 22.98
CA GLU A 195 4.64 -4.58 23.43
C GLU A 195 3.68 -3.70 22.64
N ASP A 196 2.80 -2.95 23.32
CA ASP A 196 1.69 -2.23 22.70
C ASP A 196 2.06 -1.63 21.34
N ILE A 197 1.31 -2.11 20.34
CA ILE A 197 1.33 -1.69 18.94
C ILE A 197 0.26 -0.62 18.72
#